data_AF-A0A6G3XN97-F1
#
_entry.id   AF-A0A6G3XN97-F1
#
_cell.length_a   1.000
_cell.length_b   1.000
_cell.length_c   1.000
_cell.angle_alpha   90.00
_cell.angle_beta   90.00
_cell.angle_gamma   90.00
#
_symmetry.space_group_name_H-M   'P 1'
#
loop_
_entity.id
_entity.type
_entity.pdbx_description
1 polymer ?
#
loop_
_entity_poly.entity_id
_entity_poly.type
_entity_poly.pdbx_seq_one_letter_code
_entity_poly.pdbx_strand_id
1 'polypeptide(L)' 'MPTAPAPFRMPPEWAPHERTWMAWPGPNPTFASDAELAGARRAWAGVARAVRRFEPVTMVVGPGQE' A
#
# COMPACT_ATOMS: atom_id res chain seq x y z
N MET A 1 26.54 30.98 4.99
CA MET A 1 25.78 30.81 3.74
C MET A 1 24.54 29.99 4.07
N PRO A 2 23.31 30.51 3.94
CA PRO A 2 22.13 29.67 4.12
C PRO A 2 22.00 28.75 2.92
N THR A 3 21.88 27.45 3.15
CA THR A 3 21.52 26.46 2.12
C THR A 3 20.13 26.78 1.58
N ALA A 4 20.00 26.96 0.27
CA ALA A 4 18.69 27.09 -0.37
C ALA A 4 17.85 25.82 -0.09
N PRO A 5 16.53 25.96 0.10
CA PRO A 5 15.67 24.79 0.29
C PRO A 5 15.70 23.89 -0.96
N ALA A 6 15.61 22.58 -0.75
CA ALA A 6 15.64 21.61 -1.83
C ALA A 6 14.48 21.87 -2.83
N PRO A 7 14.71 21.68 -4.15
CA PRO A 7 13.73 22.05 -5.19
C PRO A 7 12.49 21.16 -5.26
N PHE A 8 12.38 20.15 -4.38
CA PHE A 8 11.26 19.22 -4.33
C PHE A 8 10.42 19.46 -3.07
N ARG A 9 9.11 19.27 -3.23
CA ARG A 9 8.14 19.32 -2.14
C ARG A 9 7.26 18.10 -2.18
N MET A 10 6.94 17.56 -1.00
CA MET A 10 5.92 16.53 -0.87
C MET A 10 4.56 17.19 -1.11
N PRO A 11 3.79 16.76 -2.12
CA PRO A 11 2.44 17.26 -2.30
C PRO A 11 1.55 16.78 -1.13
N PRO A 12 0.47 17.50 -0.83
CA PRO A 12 -0.51 17.02 0.12
C PRO A 12 -1.23 15.77 -0.43
N GLU A 13 -1.75 14.94 0.47
CA GLU A 13 -2.39 13.68 0.11
C GLU A 13 -3.65 13.85 -0.75
N TRP A 14 -4.33 15.00 -0.74
CA TRP A 14 -5.50 15.25 -1.59
C TRP A 14 -5.17 15.75 -3.00
N ALA A 15 -3.90 15.99 -3.32
CA ALA A 15 -3.51 16.31 -4.69
C ALA A 15 -3.80 15.10 -5.61
N PRO A 16 -4.02 15.30 -6.93
CA PRO A 16 -4.26 14.18 -7.85
C PRO A 16 -3.15 13.12 -7.79
N HIS A 17 -3.55 11.85 -7.65
CA HIS A 17 -2.63 10.72 -7.63
C HIS A 17 -2.52 10.10 -9.02
N GLU A 18 -1.34 9.56 -9.33
CA GLU A 18 -1.15 8.68 -10.50
C GLU A 18 -1.57 7.24 -10.17
N ARG A 19 -1.30 6.80 -8.94
CA ARG A 19 -1.61 5.44 -8.44
C ARG A 19 -1.46 5.35 -6.92
N THR A 20 -2.04 4.30 -6.36
CA THR A 20 -1.81 3.86 -5.00
C THR A 20 -0.89 2.63 -4.97
N TRP A 21 0.10 2.65 -4.07
CA TRP A 21 0.95 1.50 -3.77
C TRP A 21 0.44 0.77 -2.52
N MET A 22 0.43 -0.56 -2.58
CA MET A 22 0.02 -1.41 -1.46
C MET A 22 1.00 -2.59 -1.34
N ALA A 23 1.18 -3.12 -0.12
CA ALA A 23 1.96 -4.33 0.12
C ALA A 23 1.05 -5.49 0.52
N TRP A 24 1.24 -6.67 -0.07
CA TRP A 24 0.42 -7.84 0.23
C TRP A 24 0.78 -8.43 1.59
N PRO A 25 -0.20 -8.76 2.46
CA PRO A 25 0.10 -9.33 3.76
C PRO A 25 0.80 -10.70 3.64
N GLY A 26 2.04 -10.75 4.10
CA GLY A 26 2.81 -11.98 4.30
C GLY A 26 2.78 -12.46 5.77
N PRO A 27 3.18 -13.72 6.03
CA PRO A 27 3.35 -14.23 7.39
C PRO A 27 4.31 -13.35 8.18
N ASN A 28 3.88 -12.88 9.36
CA ASN A 28 4.70 -12.08 10.25
C ASN A 28 4.15 -12.14 11.69
N PRO A 29 4.89 -11.67 12.71
CA PRO A 29 4.49 -11.78 14.12
C PRO A 29 3.16 -11.11 14.50
N THR A 30 2.57 -10.27 13.64
CA THR A 30 1.25 -9.66 13.85
C THR A 30 0.11 -10.67 13.74
N PHE A 31 0.28 -11.73 12.96
CA PHE A 31 -0.74 -12.76 12.74
C PHE A 31 -0.39 -13.99 13.55
N ALA A 32 -1.24 -14.32 14.54
CA ALA A 32 -1.06 -15.48 15.41
C ALA A 32 -1.47 -16.80 14.73
N SER A 33 -2.17 -16.75 13.60
CA SER A 33 -2.56 -17.93 12.83
C SER A 33 -2.71 -17.65 11.33
N ASP A 34 -2.66 -18.72 10.53
CA ASP A 34 -2.96 -18.67 9.10
C ASP A 34 -4.39 -18.18 8.82
N ALA A 35 -5.33 -18.45 9.73
CA ALA A 35 -6.71 -17.98 9.62
C ALA A 35 -6.81 -16.45 9.74
N GLU A 36 -6.05 -15.85 10.65
CA GLU A 36 -5.94 -14.40 10.79
C GLU A 36 -5.26 -13.76 9.58
N LEU A 37 -4.15 -14.33 9.10
CA LEU A 37 -3.48 -13.88 7.88
C LEU A 37 -4.42 -13.94 6.67
N ALA A 38 -5.18 -15.02 6.52
CA ALA A 38 -6.19 -15.16 5.48
C ALA A 38 -7.31 -14.11 5.61
N GLY A 39 -7.72 -13.79 6.84
CA GLY A 39 -8.65 -12.70 7.13
C GLY A 39 -8.11 -11.34 6.69
N ALA A 40 -6.86 -11.04 7.04
CA ALA A 40 -6.18 -9.81 6.65
C ALA A 40 -6.05 -9.69 5.12
N ARG A 41 -5.68 -10.76 4.43
CA ARG A 41 -5.62 -10.80 2.96
C ARG A 41 -6.98 -10.50 2.31
N ARG A 42 -8.07 -11.07 2.83
CA ARG A 42 -9.43 -10.80 2.34
C ARG A 42 -9.80 -9.32 2.53
N ALA A 43 -9.52 -8.76 3.72
CA ALA A 43 -9.76 -7.36 4.01
C ALA A 43 -8.93 -6.44 3.10
N TRP A 44 -7.64 -6.73 2.94
CA TRP A 44 -6.71 -5.93 2.14
C TRP A 44 -7.04 -5.97 0.65
N ALA A 45 -7.46 -7.12 0.14
CA ALA A 45 -8.01 -7.23 -1.21
C ALA A 45 -9.30 -6.40 -1.36
N GLY A 46 -10.11 -6.27 -0.30
CA GLY A 46 -11.26 -5.36 -0.25
C GLY A 46 -10.85 -3.90 -0.42
N VAL A 47 -9.82 -3.45 0.29
CA VAL A 47 -9.25 -2.09 0.17
C VAL A 47 -8.73 -1.85 -1.25
N ALA A 48 -7.92 -2.76 -1.79
CA ALA A 48 -7.40 -2.64 -3.15
C ALA A 48 -8.53 -2.53 -4.20
N ARG A 49 -9.60 -3.32 -4.03
CA ARG A 49 -10.80 -3.24 -4.89
C ARG A 49 -11.58 -1.94 -4.72
N ALA A 50 -11.57 -1.34 -3.54
CA ALA A 50 -12.20 -0.04 -3.31
C ALA A 50 -11.40 1.08 -3.98
N VAL A 51 -10.09 1.12 -3.75
CA VAL A 51 -9.18 2.14 -4.32
C VAL A 51 -9.14 2.07 -5.85
N ARG A 52 -9.14 0.86 -6.44
CA ARG A 52 -9.07 0.71 -7.91
C ARG A 52 -10.20 1.39 -8.69
N ARG A 53 -11.28 1.77 -8.01
CA ARG A 53 -12.43 2.48 -8.60
C ARG A 53 -12.09 3.94 -8.92
N PHE A 54 -11.03 4.47 -8.31
CA PHE A 54 -10.61 5.86 -8.44
C PHE A 54 -9.29 5.99 -9.20
N GLU A 55 -8.36 5.06 -9.00
CA GLU A 55 -7.02 5.12 -9.59
C GLU A 55 -6.36 3.74 -9.71
N PRO A 56 -5.30 3.57 -10.51
CA PRO A 56 -4.53 2.33 -10.56
C PRO A 56 -3.96 1.93 -9.18
N VAL A 57 -3.99 0.63 -8.88
CA VAL A 57 -3.34 0.06 -7.69
C VAL A 57 -2.16 -0.80 -8.13
N THR A 58 -0.99 -0.59 -7.52
CA THR A 58 0.15 -1.49 -7.66
C THR A 58 0.39 -2.22 -6.34
N MET A 59 0.22 -3.54 -6.35
CA MET A 59 0.44 -4.40 -5.19
C MET A 59 1.85 -5.00 -5.26
N VAL A 60 2.66 -4.76 -4.24
CA VAL A 60 3.95 -5.44 -4.05
C VAL A 60 3.70 -6.74 -3.29
N VAL A 61 4.12 -7.86 -3.88
CA VAL A 61 3.91 -9.20 -3.32
C VAL A 61 5.27 -9.86 -3.08
N GLY A 62 5.45 -10.46 -1.91
CA GLY A 62 6.65 -11.24 -1.61
C GLY A 62 6.70 -12.52 -2.47
N PRO A 63 7.89 -12.99 -2.91
CA PRO A 63 8.00 -14.23 -3.67
C PRO A 63 7.38 -15.43 -2.94
N GLY A 64 6.65 -16.28 -3.68
CA GLY A 64 5.92 -17.43 -3.14
C GLY A 64 4.66 -17.06 -2.37
N GLN A 65 4.19 -15.81 -2.48
CA GLN A 65 2.94 -15.30 -1.88
C GLN A 65 2.00 -14.71 -2.94
N GLU A 66 2.34 -14.86 -4.23
CA GLU A 66 1.48 -14.55 -5.38
C GLU A 66 0.18 -15.36 -5.43
#